data_AF-A0A8T5UCQ3-F1
#
_entry.id   AF-A0A8T5UCQ3-F1
#
_cell.length_a   1.000
_cell.length_b   1.000
_cell.length_c   1.000
_cell.angle_alpha   90.00
_cell.angle_beta   90.00
_cell.angle_gamma   90.00
#
_symmetry.space_group_name_H-M   'P 1'
#
loop_
_entity.id
_entity.type
_entity.pdbx_description
1 polymer ?
#
loop_
_entity_poly.entity_id
_entity_poly.type
_entity_poly.pdbx_seq_one_letter_code
_entity_poly.pdbx_strand_id
1 'polypeptide(L)'
;MELIVIITMNDIEKKQGIRSSEPDFKVDSKTFLWGFVGFVISWFNMVMIHDSPRSVEVLAFLSIIFTTFIPAIIISLKDRYWGYGYMIGFSIAGIIFMILIDPFIGGYTFVTALFIFIIMLLIFWKTWRTLNSIKVQN
;
A
#
# COMPACT_ATOMS: atom_id res chain seq x y z
N MET A 1 -30.38 -42.71 -9.62
CA MET A 1 -29.87 -42.02 -8.42
C MET A 1 -28.49 -41.43 -8.67
N GLU A 2 -27.58 -42.13 -9.36
CA GLU A 2 -26.24 -41.62 -9.73
C GLU A 2 -26.25 -40.41 -10.67
N LEU A 3 -27.18 -40.35 -11.64
CA LEU A 3 -27.27 -39.23 -12.59
C LEU A 3 -27.55 -37.88 -11.90
N ILE A 4 -28.35 -37.90 -10.83
CA ILE A 4 -28.69 -36.69 -10.07
C ILE A 4 -27.44 -36.21 -9.32
N VAL A 5 -26.68 -37.13 -8.71
CA VAL A 5 -25.44 -36.82 -7.97
C VAL A 5 -24.37 -36.22 -8.90
N ILE A 6 -24.24 -36.75 -10.13
CA ILE A 6 -23.29 -36.22 -11.12
C ILE A 6 -23.67 -34.79 -11.54
N ILE A 7 -24.96 -34.50 -11.72
CA ILE A 7 -25.45 -33.16 -12.05
C ILE A 7 -25.17 -32.19 -10.88
N THR A 8 -25.45 -32.59 -9.64
CA THR A 8 -25.15 -31.74 -8.47
C THR A 8 -23.65 -31.51 -8.28
N MET A 9 -22.80 -32.51 -8.48
CA MET A 9 -21.35 -32.33 -8.36
C MET A 9 -20.80 -31.40 -9.44
N ASN A 10 -21.29 -31.48 -10.67
CA ASN A 10 -20.86 -30.61 -11.76
C ASN A 10 -21.30 -29.15 -11.54
N ASP A 11 -22.49 -28.92 -10.97
CA ASP A 11 -22.93 -27.58 -10.55
C ASP A 11 -22.14 -27.02 -9.36
N ILE A 12 -21.70 -27.88 -8.42
CA ILE A 12 -20.85 -27.47 -7.30
C ILE A 12 -19.44 -27.10 -7.81
N GLU A 13 -18.85 -27.88 -8.71
CA GLU A 13 -17.56 -27.54 -9.34
C GLU A 13 -17.65 -26.26 -10.18
N LYS A 14 -18.75 -26.07 -10.93
CA LYS A 14 -18.98 -24.86 -11.71
C LYS A 14 -19.17 -23.62 -10.83
N LYS A 15 -19.79 -23.76 -9.65
CA LYS A 15 -19.88 -22.68 -8.65
C LYS A 15 -18.56 -22.41 -7.93
N GLN A 16 -17.75 -23.43 -7.66
CA GLN A 16 -16.40 -23.27 -7.09
C GLN A 16 -15.38 -22.70 -8.10
N GLY A 17 -15.60 -22.94 -9.41
CA GLY A 17 -14.81 -22.37 -10.50
C GLY A 17 -15.02 -20.87 -10.72
N ILE A 18 -16.06 -20.27 -10.14
CA ILE A 18 -16.20 -18.81 -10.05
C ILE A 18 -15.32 -18.33 -8.88
N ARG A 19 -14.01 -18.52 -9.00
CA ARG A 19 -13.04 -17.69 -8.27
C ARG A 19 -13.42 -16.26 -8.57
N SER A 20 -14.04 -15.58 -7.61
CA SER A 20 -14.29 -14.15 -7.68
C SER A 20 -12.98 -13.50 -8.11
N SER A 21 -12.96 -12.97 -9.33
CA SER A 21 -11.84 -12.29 -9.95
C SER A 21 -10.99 -11.64 -8.87
N GLU A 22 -9.76 -12.15 -8.67
CA GLU A 22 -8.73 -11.38 -8.00
C GLU A 22 -8.80 -9.99 -8.61
N PRO A 23 -8.93 -8.93 -7.80
CA PRO A 23 -9.08 -7.62 -8.36
C PRO A 23 -7.77 -7.31 -9.07
N ASP A 24 -7.78 -7.44 -10.39
CA ASP A 24 -6.65 -7.15 -11.26
C ASP A 24 -5.98 -5.89 -10.74
N PHE A 25 -4.66 -5.95 -10.57
CA PHE A 25 -3.89 -4.80 -10.14
C PHE A 25 -4.02 -3.71 -11.21
N LYS A 26 -5.06 -2.88 -11.12
CA LYS A 26 -5.36 -1.83 -12.08
C LYS A 26 -4.45 -0.66 -11.79
N VAL A 27 -3.26 -0.69 -12.40
CA VAL A 27 -2.36 0.45 -12.40
C VAL A 27 -2.92 1.52 -13.33
N ASP A 28 -3.63 2.47 -12.73
CA ASP A 28 -4.12 3.69 -13.36
C ASP A 28 -2.96 4.71 -13.49
N SER A 29 -3.02 5.60 -14.49
CA SER A 29 -2.16 6.79 -14.57
C SER A 29 -2.15 7.63 -13.28
N LYS A 30 -3.26 7.68 -12.53
CA LYS A 30 -3.32 8.33 -11.22
C LYS A 30 -2.49 7.62 -10.16
N THR A 31 -2.29 6.31 -10.25
CA THR A 31 -1.37 5.58 -9.36
C THR A 31 0.05 6.09 -9.55
N PHE A 32 0.47 6.35 -10.79
CA PHE A 32 1.76 6.98 -11.08
C PHE A 32 1.83 8.42 -10.56
N LEU A 33 0.76 9.21 -10.72
CA LEU A 33 0.69 10.56 -10.16
C LEU A 33 0.89 10.55 -8.64
N TRP A 34 0.21 9.68 -7.93
CA TRP A 34 0.37 9.55 -6.48
C TRP A 34 1.75 9.04 -6.09
N GLY A 35 2.37 8.17 -6.90
CA GLY A 35 3.76 7.80 -6.71
C GLY A 35 4.72 8.97 -6.87
N PHE A 36 4.53 9.83 -7.88
CA PHE A 36 5.33 11.03 -8.01
C PHE A 36 5.13 12.01 -6.83
N VAL A 37 3.89 12.20 -6.38
CA VAL A 37 3.59 13.02 -5.19
C VAL A 37 4.27 12.45 -3.94
N GLY A 38 4.17 11.13 -3.73
CA GLY A 38 4.83 10.45 -2.60
C GLY A 38 6.35 10.60 -2.65
N PHE A 39 6.94 10.53 -3.84
CA PHE A 39 8.37 10.77 -4.03
C PHE A 39 8.77 12.19 -3.62
N VAL A 40 8.08 13.22 -4.12
CA VAL A 40 8.39 14.63 -3.84
C VAL A 40 8.20 14.95 -2.35
N ILE A 41 7.13 14.46 -1.73
CA ILE A 41 6.86 14.68 -0.30
C ILE A 41 7.92 14.00 0.56
N SER A 42 8.26 12.75 0.27
CA SER A 42 9.32 12.02 0.96
C SER A 42 10.65 12.75 0.85
N TRP A 43 11.01 13.17 -0.36
CA TRP A 43 12.25 13.91 -0.61
C TRP A 43 12.33 15.19 0.21
N PHE A 44 11.29 16.01 0.17
CA PHE A 44 11.24 17.25 0.93
C PHE A 44 11.33 16.99 2.45
N ASN A 45 10.63 15.96 2.94
CA ASN A 45 10.67 15.59 4.35
C ASN A 45 12.08 15.18 4.81
N MET A 46 12.78 14.35 4.02
CA MET A 46 14.16 13.96 4.32
C MET A 46 15.14 15.12 4.27
N VAL A 47 15.00 16.06 3.32
CA VAL A 47 15.81 17.29 3.28
C VAL A 47 15.58 18.12 4.54
N MET A 48 14.33 18.29 4.98
CA MET A 48 14.03 19.00 6.23
C MET A 48 14.66 18.35 7.46
N ILE A 49 14.75 17.01 7.49
CA ILE A 49 15.39 16.27 8.59
C ILE A 49 16.89 16.46 8.54
N HIS A 50 17.49 16.33 7.35
CA HIS A 50 18.92 16.51 7.14
C HIS A 50 19.40 17.89 7.60
N ASP A 51 18.62 18.93 7.33
CA ASP A 51 18.97 20.32 7.71
C ASP A 51 18.53 20.70 9.13
N SER A 52 17.94 19.77 9.88
CA SER A 52 17.37 20.07 11.20
C SER A 52 18.46 20.20 12.29
N PRO A 53 18.31 21.15 13.24
CA PRO A 53 19.21 21.23 14.39
C PRO A 53 19.11 19.99 15.28
N ARG A 54 20.23 19.57 15.88
CA ARG A 54 20.30 18.40 16.80
C ARG A 54 19.25 18.41 17.92
N SER A 55 18.79 19.57 18.35
CA SER A 55 17.77 19.70 19.41
C SER A 55 16.37 19.21 18.99
N VAL A 56 16.08 19.15 17.69
CA VAL A 56 14.76 18.76 17.15
C VAL A 56 14.82 17.53 16.25
N GLU A 57 16.00 16.91 16.10
CA GLU A 57 16.26 15.78 15.21
C GLU A 57 15.27 14.62 15.42
N VAL A 58 15.02 14.24 16.69
CA VAL A 58 14.06 13.17 17.03
C VAL A 58 12.63 13.52 16.57
N LEU A 59 12.22 14.78 16.72
CA LEU A 59 10.90 15.24 16.27
C LEU A 59 10.84 15.31 14.73
N ALA A 60 11.95 15.63 14.08
CA ALA A 60 12.06 15.63 12.64
C ALA A 60 11.86 14.22 12.06
N PHE A 61 12.45 13.19 12.66
CA PHE A 61 12.19 11.78 12.28
C PHE A 61 10.72 11.37 12.47
N LEU A 62 10.05 11.87 13.51
CA LEU A 62 8.62 11.61 13.73
C LEU A 62 7.74 12.17 12.59
N SER A 63 8.21 13.22 11.91
CA SER A 63 7.50 13.79 10.76
C SER A 63 7.39 12.82 9.57
N ILE A 64 8.34 11.88 9.42
CA ILE A 64 8.26 10.81 8.42
C ILE A 64 6.99 10.00 8.66
N ILE A 65 6.77 9.54 9.90
CA ILE A 65 5.60 8.72 10.22
C ILE A 65 4.30 9.47 9.87
N PHE A 66 4.19 10.74 10.23
CA PHE A 66 2.99 11.53 9.94
C PHE A 66 2.78 11.78 8.45
N THR A 67 3.83 12.15 7.72
CA THR A 67 3.78 12.42 6.27
C THR A 67 3.62 11.15 5.45
N THR A 68 3.98 9.99 5.99
CA THR A 68 3.76 8.70 5.32
C THR A 68 2.38 8.15 5.64
N PHE A 69 2.05 7.96 6.92
CA PHE A 69 0.88 7.19 7.36
C PHE A 69 -0.45 7.88 7.08
N ILE A 70 -0.59 9.15 7.47
CA ILE A 70 -1.86 9.87 7.37
C ILE A 70 -2.26 10.05 5.89
N PRO A 71 -1.40 10.60 5.01
CA PRO A 71 -1.75 10.73 3.61
C PRO A 71 -2.01 9.38 2.94
N ALA A 72 -1.18 8.37 3.21
CA ALA A 72 -1.34 7.05 2.59
C ALA A 72 -2.70 6.43 2.91
N ILE A 73 -3.16 6.50 4.17
CA ILE A 73 -4.49 6.00 4.55
C ILE A 73 -5.60 6.81 3.87
N ILE A 74 -5.54 8.14 3.92
CA ILE A 74 -6.57 9.01 3.33
C ILE A 74 -6.72 8.74 1.83
N ILE A 75 -5.60 8.61 1.11
CA ILE A 75 -5.59 8.31 -0.32
C ILE A 75 -6.16 6.90 -0.56
N SER A 76 -5.76 5.92 0.26
CA SER A 76 -6.19 4.53 0.10
C SER A 76 -7.67 4.29 0.36
N LEU A 77 -8.30 5.12 1.20
CA LEU A 77 -9.74 5.07 1.42
C LEU A 77 -10.52 5.48 0.16
N LYS A 78 -9.94 6.32 -0.72
CA LYS A 78 -10.53 6.65 -2.03
C LYS A 78 -10.24 5.55 -3.05
N ASP A 79 -8.97 5.17 -3.17
CA ASP A 79 -8.53 4.06 -4.00
C ASP A 79 -7.26 3.45 -3.41
N ARG A 80 -7.31 2.16 -3.05
CA ARG A 80 -6.17 1.46 -2.44
C ARG A 80 -4.92 1.46 -3.32
N TYR A 81 -5.07 1.42 -4.66
CA TYR A 81 -3.94 1.38 -5.58
C TYR A 81 -3.23 2.73 -5.63
N TRP A 82 -3.95 3.84 -5.45
CA TRP A 82 -3.34 5.17 -5.33
C TRP A 82 -2.50 5.28 -4.07
N GLY A 83 -3.00 4.74 -2.96
CA GLY A 83 -2.22 4.66 -1.72
C GLY A 83 -0.97 3.79 -1.86
N TYR A 84 -1.07 2.66 -2.57
CA TYR A 84 0.10 1.86 -2.92
C TYR A 84 1.09 2.63 -3.77
N GLY A 85 0.62 3.37 -4.78
CA GLY A 85 1.45 4.26 -5.59
C GLY A 85 2.20 5.27 -4.73
N TYR A 86 1.49 5.97 -3.84
CA TYR A 86 2.08 6.92 -2.89
C TYR A 86 3.20 6.30 -2.06
N MET A 87 2.95 5.13 -1.45
CA MET A 87 3.94 4.42 -0.63
C MET A 87 5.16 3.97 -1.44
N ILE A 88 4.96 3.49 -2.67
CA ILE A 88 6.07 3.09 -3.55
C ILE A 88 6.94 4.31 -3.89
N GLY A 89 6.33 5.44 -4.25
CA GLY A 89 7.06 6.68 -4.51
C GLY A 89 7.86 7.15 -3.29
N PHE A 90 7.25 7.07 -2.11
CA PHE A 90 7.88 7.42 -0.84
C PHE A 90 9.10 6.53 -0.53
N SER A 91 8.96 5.21 -0.74
CA SER A 91 10.05 4.23 -0.59
C SER A 91 11.18 4.43 -1.60
N ILE A 92 10.86 4.72 -2.86
CA ILE A 92 11.85 4.97 -3.92
C ILE A 92 12.68 6.22 -3.59
N ALA A 93 12.04 7.30 -3.12
CA ALA A 93 12.75 8.48 -2.64
C ALA A 93 13.72 8.12 -1.51
N GLY A 94 13.27 7.31 -0.53
CA GLY A 94 14.11 6.84 0.57
C GLY A 94 15.36 6.09 0.10
N ILE A 95 15.20 5.16 -0.86
CA ILE A 95 16.32 4.41 -1.45
C ILE A 95 17.31 5.36 -2.16
N ILE A 96 16.80 6.31 -2.95
CA ILE A 96 17.67 7.25 -3.68
C ILE A 96 18.41 8.15 -2.70
N PHE A 97 17.73 8.68 -1.67
CA PHE A 97 18.34 9.52 -0.64
C PHE A 97 19.39 8.75 0.18
N MET A 98 19.12 7.47 0.47
CA MET A 98 20.05 6.56 1.17
C MET A 98 21.37 6.41 0.41
N ILE A 99 21.32 6.36 -0.93
CA ILE A 99 22.51 6.17 -1.77
C ILE A 99 23.25 7.50 -2.00
N LEU A 100 22.51 8.61 -2.15
CA LEU A 100 23.08 9.87 -2.63
C LEU A 100 23.42 10.88 -1.54
N ILE A 101 22.73 10.88 -0.40
CA ILE A 101 22.82 11.96 0.59
C ILE A 101 23.14 11.41 1.98
N ASP A 102 22.22 10.64 2.57
CA ASP A 102 22.38 10.13 3.93
C ASP A 102 21.79 8.71 4.06
N PRO A 103 22.65 7.69 4.33
CA PRO A 103 22.20 6.31 4.48
C PRO A 103 21.23 6.07 5.62
N PHE A 104 21.35 6.79 6.74
CA PHE A 104 20.50 6.60 7.91
C PHE A 104 19.10 7.19 7.69
N ILE A 105 19.03 8.43 7.20
CA ILE A 105 17.75 9.10 6.94
C ILE A 105 16.99 8.37 5.83
N GLY A 106 17.67 8.07 4.71
CA GLY A 106 17.06 7.36 3.59
C GLY A 106 16.65 5.93 3.95
N GLY A 107 17.51 5.21 4.68
CA GLY A 107 17.23 3.85 5.15
C GLY A 107 16.04 3.79 6.12
N TYR A 108 15.99 4.69 7.11
CA TYR A 108 14.85 4.80 8.02
C TYR A 108 13.55 5.08 7.25
N THR A 109 13.57 6.06 6.35
CA THR A 109 12.43 6.43 5.50
C THR A 109 11.93 5.25 4.69
N PHE A 110 12.83 4.51 4.04
CA PHE A 110 12.50 3.31 3.26
C PHE A 110 11.87 2.21 4.13
N VAL A 111 12.47 1.89 5.28
CA VAL A 111 11.97 0.84 6.17
C VAL A 111 10.61 1.21 6.74
N THR A 112 10.41 2.46 7.17
CA THR A 112 9.12 2.96 7.66
C THR A 112 8.05 2.88 6.58
N ALA A 113 8.36 3.31 5.35
CA ALA A 113 7.43 3.25 4.24
C ALA A 113 7.08 1.80 3.85
N LEU A 114 8.07 0.90 3.82
CA LEU A 114 7.84 -0.52 3.56
C LEU A 114 6.95 -1.15 4.64
N PHE A 115 7.21 -0.83 5.91
CA PHE A 115 6.43 -1.35 7.03
C PHE A 115 4.97 -0.90 6.96
N ILE A 116 4.72 0.39 6.71
CA ILE A 116 3.36 0.94 6.53
C ILE A 116 2.69 0.32 5.30
N PHE A 117 3.42 0.16 4.20
CA PHE A 117 2.88 -0.46 2.99
C PHE A 117 2.39 -1.89 3.26
N ILE A 118 3.16 -2.69 4.01
CA ILE A 118 2.76 -4.04 4.42
C ILE A 118 1.50 -3.99 5.29
N ILE A 119 1.43 -3.09 6.27
CA ILE A 119 0.23 -2.93 7.11
C ILE A 119 -0.99 -2.61 6.24
N MET A 120 -0.87 -1.67 5.32
CA MET A 120 -1.95 -1.31 4.41
C MET A 120 -2.37 -2.50 3.54
N LEU A 121 -1.40 -3.23 2.99
CA LEU A 121 -1.64 -4.43 2.20
C LEU A 121 -2.45 -5.46 3.00
N LEU A 122 -2.08 -5.70 4.26
CA LEU A 122 -2.78 -6.63 5.15
C LEU A 122 -4.21 -6.17 5.49
N ILE A 123 -4.40 -4.86 5.74
CA ILE A 123 -5.72 -4.28 6.03
C ILE A 123 -6.64 -4.46 4.82
N PHE A 124 -6.21 -4.03 3.64
CA PHE A 124 -7.03 -4.13 2.43
C PHE A 124 -7.25 -5.58 1.99
N TRP A 125 -6.28 -6.46 2.21
CA TRP A 125 -6.45 -7.89 1.94
C TRP A 125 -7.48 -8.52 2.88
N LYS A 126 -7.42 -8.24 4.18
CA LYS A 126 -8.40 -8.75 5.15
C LYS A 126 -9.80 -8.22 4.85
N THR A 127 -9.95 -6.91 4.66
CA THR A 127 -11.24 -6.27 4.32
C THR A 127 -11.84 -6.82 3.02
N TRP A 128 -11.00 -7.06 2.00
CA TRP A 128 -11.45 -7.66 0.74
C TRP A 128 -12.02 -9.07 0.92
N ARG A 129 -11.34 -9.93 1.69
CA ARG A 129 -11.82 -11.29 1.96
C ARG A 129 -13.17 -11.29 2.67
N THR A 130 -13.37 -10.40 3.63
CA THR A 130 -14.63 -10.25 4.36
C THR A 130 -15.78 -9.77 3.47
N LEU A 131 -15.52 -8.86 2.52
CA LEU A 131 -16.56 -8.39 1.59
C LEU A 131 -16.95 -9.47 0.57
N ASN A 132 -15.99 -10.25 0.09
CA ASN A 132 -16.27 -11.35 -0.85
C ASN A 132 -17.08 -12.47 -0.20
N SER A 133 -16.85 -12.78 1.09
CA SER A 133 -17.65 -13.82 1.77
C SER A 133 -19.14 -13.45 1.89
N ILE A 134 -19.47 -12.16 1.99
CA ILE A 134 -20.86 -11.68 2.07
C ILE A 134 -21.57 -11.82 0.71
N LYS A 135 -20.87 -11.53 -0.40
CA LYS A 135 -21.43 -11.66 -1.75
C LYS A 135 -21.72 -13.10 -2.17
N VAL A 136 -21.11 -14.09 -1.52
CA VAL A 136 -21.36 -15.51 -1.80
C VAL A 136 -22.62 -16.03 -1.11
N GLN A 137 -23.12 -15.33 -0.08
CA GLN A 137 -24.28 -15.76 0.72
C GLN A 137 -25.62 -15.11 0.33
N ASN A 138 -25.60 -14.05 -0.50
CA ASN A 138 -26.80 -13.41 -1.06
C ASN A 138 -26.95 -13.75 -2.54
#